data_AF-A0A538FIW2-F1
#
_entry.id   AF-A0A538FIW2-F1
#
_cell.length_a   1.000
_cell.length_b   1.000
_cell.length_c   1.000
_cell.angle_alpha   90.00
_cell.angle_beta   90.00
_cell.angle_gamma   90.00
#
_symmetry.space_group_name_H-M   'P 1'
#
loop_
_entity.id
_entity.type
_entity.pdbx_description
1 polymer ?
#
loop_
_entity_poly.entity_id
_entity_poly.type
_entity_poly.pdbx_seq_one_letter_code
_entity_poly.pdbx_strand_id
1 'polypeptide(L)'
;MRVLLVAEQLRRRVPGGIGTYVRGLLMGLSQLEAAAGPDHRAEVTLWASRGGRPDPLAGLGPSLVTSRLPGPALTRAWDLGRCPAPSGFSAVHAPSLAAPPTRSVPLVVTVHDLAWRRLPDAFPGRGLRWHEAALARVLARARFFVVPSRAVADALVGAGAPTDRVEVV
;
A
#
# COMPACT_ATOMS: atom_id res chain seq x y z
N MET A 1 11.55 11.19 10.18
CA MET A 1 10.27 11.28 9.42
C MET A 1 9.33 10.18 9.90
N ARG A 2 8.01 10.37 9.97
CA ARG A 2 7.06 9.31 10.39
C ARG A 2 6.25 8.78 9.22
N VAL A 3 6.33 7.50 8.92
CA VAL A 3 5.66 6.87 7.76
C VAL A 3 4.63 5.86 8.23
N LEU A 4 3.39 6.01 7.74
CA LEU A 4 2.34 5.02 7.94
C LEU A 4 2.34 4.02 6.77
N LEU A 5 2.73 2.77 7.02
CA LEU A 5 2.73 1.70 6.02
C LEU A 5 1.46 0.85 6.16
N VAL A 6 0.67 0.77 5.09
CA VAL A 6 -0.51 -0.10 5.07
C VAL A 6 -0.08 -1.56 4.98
N ALA A 7 -0.48 -2.37 5.96
CA ALA A 7 -0.09 -3.77 6.11
C ALA A 7 -1.29 -4.75 5.99
N GLU A 8 -2.44 -4.29 5.48
CA GLU A 8 -3.68 -5.07 5.39
C GLU A 8 -3.49 -6.43 4.67
N GLN A 9 -2.58 -6.49 3.69
CA GLN A 9 -2.33 -7.70 2.91
C GLN A 9 -1.74 -8.84 3.74
N LEU A 10 -1.01 -8.53 4.80
CA LEU A 10 -0.46 -9.54 5.72
C LEU A 10 -1.52 -10.19 6.61
N ARG A 11 -2.72 -9.61 6.70
CA ARG A 11 -3.87 -10.19 7.42
C ARG A 11 -4.82 -10.97 6.54
N ARG A 12 -4.56 -11.04 5.24
CA ARG A 12 -5.31 -11.93 4.35
C ARG A 12 -4.89 -13.37 4.63
N ARG A 13 -5.84 -14.31 4.45
CA ARG A 13 -5.58 -15.76 4.58
C ARG A 13 -4.41 -16.22 3.70
N VAL A 14 -4.31 -15.63 2.51
CA VAL A 14 -3.17 -15.80 1.59
C VAL A 14 -2.62 -14.40 1.29
N PRO A 15 -1.50 -14.00 1.91
CA PRO A 15 -0.92 -12.66 1.71
C PRO A 15 -0.43 -12.39 0.28
N GLY A 16 -0.11 -13.45 -0.47
CA GLY A 16 0.32 -13.36 -1.88
C GLY A 16 1.65 -12.63 -2.09
N GLY A 17 1.90 -12.22 -3.34
CA GLY A 17 3.12 -11.49 -3.72
C GLY A 17 3.26 -10.15 -2.99
N ILE A 18 2.15 -9.43 -2.79
CA ILE A 18 2.17 -8.16 -2.04
C ILE A 18 2.58 -8.38 -0.59
N GLY A 19 2.05 -9.42 0.08
CA GLY A 19 2.48 -9.74 1.44
C GLY A 19 3.97 -10.10 1.51
N THR A 20 4.48 -10.82 0.52
CA THR A 20 5.93 -11.13 0.41
C THR A 20 6.74 -9.84 0.27
N TYR A 21 6.33 -8.94 -0.62
CA TYR A 21 6.95 -7.63 -0.80
C TYR A 21 6.97 -6.81 0.50
N VAL A 22 5.84 -6.72 1.22
CA VAL A 22 5.77 -5.96 2.47
C VAL A 22 6.71 -6.52 3.53
N ARG A 23 6.84 -7.85 3.66
CA ARG A 23 7.82 -8.46 4.59
C ARG A 23 9.25 -8.13 4.20
N GLY A 24 9.60 -8.22 2.91
CA GLY A 24 10.92 -7.87 2.41
C GLY A 24 11.25 -6.39 2.63
N LEU A 25 10.28 -5.50 2.36
CA LEU A 25 10.40 -4.06 2.62
C LEU A 25 10.69 -3.78 4.10
N LEU A 26 9.93 -4.39 5.01
CA LEU A 26 10.15 -4.21 6.46
C LEU A 26 11.52 -4.71 6.92
N MET A 27 11.97 -5.85 6.38
CA MET A 27 13.31 -6.37 6.66
C MET A 27 14.40 -5.41 6.16
N GLY A 28 14.30 -4.93 4.93
CA GLY A 28 15.27 -3.98 4.36
C GLY A 28 15.30 -2.66 5.12
N LEU A 29 14.14 -2.12 5.50
CA LEU A 29 14.05 -0.90 6.30
C LEU A 29 14.71 -1.08 7.68
N SER A 30 14.49 -2.22 8.34
CA SER A 30 15.15 -2.53 9.61
C SER A 30 16.68 -2.62 9.47
N GLN A 31 17.18 -3.21 8.38
CA GLN A 31 18.62 -3.26 8.10
C GLN A 31 19.21 -1.87 7.85
N LEU A 32 18.50 -1.02 7.12
CA LEU A 32 18.90 0.37 6.89
C LEU A 32 18.88 1.18 8.19
N GLU A 33 17.88 0.99 9.04
CA GLU A 33 17.83 1.64 10.37
C GLU A 33 18.96 1.18 11.28
N ALA A 34 19.36 -0.09 11.22
CA ALA A 34 20.51 -0.60 11.96
C ALA A 34 21.84 -0.02 11.48
N ALA A 35 21.97 0.21 10.16
CA ALA A 35 23.16 0.81 9.55
C ALA A 35 23.20 2.35 9.67
N ALA A 36 22.04 3.00 9.79
CA ALA A 36 21.93 4.46 9.85
C ALA A 36 22.20 5.01 11.27
N GLY A 37 22.97 6.10 11.33
CA GLY A 37 23.12 6.91 12.53
C GLY A 37 21.77 7.50 13.02
N PRO A 38 21.67 7.96 14.27
CA PRO A 38 20.43 8.41 14.90
C PRO A 38 19.66 9.49 14.11
N ASP A 39 20.34 10.31 13.31
CA ASP A 39 19.75 11.46 12.61
C ASP A 39 19.01 11.13 11.29
N HIS A 40 19.13 9.91 10.75
CA HIS A 40 18.56 9.53 9.44
C HIS A 40 17.40 8.53 9.51
N ARG A 41 16.71 8.43 10.66
CA ARG A 41 15.69 7.40 10.89
C ARG A 41 14.30 7.82 10.39
N ALA A 42 13.72 7.00 9.52
CA ALA A 42 12.30 7.04 9.19
C ALA A 42 11.56 6.09 10.14
N GLU A 43 10.77 6.63 11.06
CA GLU A 43 9.95 5.82 11.96
C GLU A 43 8.75 5.25 11.19
N VAL A 44 8.74 3.93 10.99
CA VAL A 44 7.64 3.22 10.33
C VAL A 44 6.59 2.80 11.36
N THR A 45 5.32 2.98 11.03
CA THR A 45 4.20 2.43 11.77
C THR A 45 3.30 1.67 10.81
N LEU A 46 2.92 0.45 11.17
CA LEU A 46 1.98 -0.35 10.39
C LEU A 46 0.54 0.11 10.64
N TRP A 47 -0.27 0.07 9.58
CA TRP A 47 -1.72 0.22 9.69
C TRP A 47 -2.46 -0.91 9.01
N ALA A 48 -3.40 -1.52 9.74
CA ALA A 48 -4.27 -2.55 9.21
C ALA A 48 -5.66 -2.51 9.87
N SER A 49 -6.54 -3.42 9.47
CA SER A 49 -7.88 -3.65 10.01
C SER A 49 -7.93 -3.98 11.52
N ARG A 50 -9.04 -4.53 12.01
CA ARG A 50 -9.09 -5.18 13.32
C ARG A 50 -8.37 -6.53 13.25
N GLY A 51 -7.43 -6.77 14.15
CA GLY A 51 -6.64 -8.01 14.22
C GLY A 51 -7.42 -9.20 14.79
N GLY A 52 -6.95 -10.41 14.47
CA GLY A 52 -7.35 -11.67 15.12
C GLY A 52 -6.29 -12.13 16.13
N ARG A 53 -6.50 -13.30 16.74
CA ARG A 53 -5.50 -13.97 17.59
C ARG A 53 -5.24 -15.39 17.05
N PRO A 54 -3.97 -15.75 16.75
CA PRO A 54 -2.78 -14.89 16.73
C PRO A 54 -2.84 -13.83 15.62
N ASP A 55 -2.22 -12.67 15.86
CA ASP A 55 -2.14 -11.59 14.84
C ASP A 55 -0.86 -11.76 14.02
N PRO A 56 -0.93 -11.96 12.69
CA PRO A 56 0.26 -12.12 11.84
C PRO A 56 1.13 -10.86 11.74
N LEU A 57 0.63 -9.72 12.22
CA LEU A 57 1.40 -8.47 12.33
C LEU A 57 2.17 -8.35 13.66
N ALA A 58 1.85 -9.18 14.65
CA ALA A 58 2.57 -9.17 15.91
C ALA A 58 4.02 -9.61 15.69
N GLY A 59 4.96 -8.88 16.29
CA GLY A 59 6.39 -9.22 16.23
C GLY A 59 7.11 -8.82 14.93
N LEU A 60 6.47 -8.06 14.03
CA LEU A 60 7.14 -7.57 12.81
C LEU A 60 8.17 -6.45 13.07
N GLY A 61 8.25 -5.92 14.29
CA GLY A 61 9.16 -4.84 14.68
C GLY A 61 8.45 -3.50 14.85
N PRO A 62 7.95 -2.87 13.76
CA PRO A 62 7.31 -1.55 13.85
C PRO A 62 6.04 -1.53 14.70
N SER A 63 5.74 -0.34 15.24
CA SER A 63 4.48 -0.03 15.92
C SER A 63 3.27 -0.34 15.03
N LEU A 64 2.15 -0.78 15.63
CA LEU A 64 0.94 -1.16 14.89
C LEU A 64 -0.27 -0.31 15.34
N VAL A 65 -0.88 0.38 14.39
CA VAL A 65 -2.19 1.02 14.54
C VAL A 65 -3.25 0.13 13.89
N THR A 66 -4.38 -0.06 14.56
CA THR A 66 -5.48 -0.90 14.05
C THR A 66 -6.76 -0.10 13.89
N SER A 67 -7.47 -0.36 12.79
CA SER A 67 -8.85 0.11 12.61
C SER A 67 -9.81 -0.74 13.44
N ARG A 68 -10.96 -0.14 13.81
CA ARG A 68 -12.08 -0.89 14.41
C ARG A 68 -12.79 -1.81 13.40
N LEU A 69 -12.64 -1.54 12.10
CA LEU A 69 -13.30 -2.28 11.03
C LEU A 69 -12.57 -3.60 10.72
N PRO A 70 -13.29 -4.71 10.46
CA PRO A 70 -12.68 -5.91 9.89
C PRO A 70 -12.19 -5.63 8.46
N GLY A 71 -11.22 -6.43 7.98
CA GLY A 71 -10.51 -6.22 6.70
C GLY A 71 -11.39 -5.91 5.49
N PRO A 72 -12.43 -6.72 5.19
CA PRO A 72 -13.34 -6.44 4.08
C PRO A 72 -14.07 -5.09 4.22
N ALA A 73 -14.52 -4.76 5.42
CA ALA A 73 -15.21 -3.49 5.69
C ALA A 73 -14.25 -2.30 5.59
N LEU A 74 -13.01 -2.44 6.08
CA LEU A 74 -11.99 -1.40 5.95
C LEU A 74 -11.64 -1.13 4.48
N THR A 75 -11.41 -2.20 3.70
CA THR A 75 -11.13 -2.08 2.26
C THR A 75 -12.28 -1.39 1.54
N ARG A 76 -13.53 -1.80 1.84
CA ARG A 76 -14.71 -1.18 1.25
C ARG A 76 -14.87 0.28 1.68
N ALA A 77 -14.55 0.63 2.91
CA ALA A 77 -14.58 2.01 3.39
C ALA A 77 -13.58 2.87 2.60
N TRP A 78 -12.37 2.38 2.34
CA TRP A 78 -11.39 3.08 1.51
C TRP A 78 -11.86 3.30 0.07
N ASP A 79 -12.50 2.28 -0.53
CA ASP A 79 -13.11 2.41 -1.86
C ASP A 79 -14.15 3.53 -1.92
N LEU A 80 -14.88 3.74 -0.81
CA LEU A 80 -15.88 4.80 -0.65
C LEU A 80 -15.28 6.15 -0.21
N GLY A 81 -13.96 6.28 -0.12
CA GLY A 81 -13.31 7.50 0.38
C GLY A 81 -13.54 7.76 1.87
N ARG A 82 -13.90 6.73 2.64
CA ARG A 82 -14.11 6.78 4.10
C ARG A 82 -12.91 6.18 4.83
N CYS A 83 -12.89 6.33 6.15
CA CYS A 83 -11.82 5.85 7.03
C CYS A 83 -10.43 6.34 6.57
N PRO A 84 -10.19 7.67 6.56
CA PRO A 84 -8.90 8.20 6.17
C PRO A 84 -7.79 7.71 7.09
N ALA A 85 -6.57 7.75 6.57
CA ALA A 85 -5.39 7.44 7.35
C ALA A 85 -5.36 8.26 8.66
N PRO A 86 -4.96 7.66 9.79
CA PRO A 86 -4.74 8.37 11.04
C PRO A 86 -3.80 9.58 10.86
N SER A 87 -4.00 10.62 11.66
CA SER A 87 -3.12 11.80 11.70
C SER A 87 -1.80 11.52 12.42
N GLY A 88 -0.85 12.45 12.32
CA GLY A 88 0.44 12.38 13.03
C GLY A 88 1.57 11.72 12.23
N PHE A 89 1.34 11.43 10.94
CA PHE A 89 2.36 10.89 10.04
C PHE A 89 2.77 11.94 9.01
N SER A 90 3.98 11.81 8.48
CA SER A 90 4.53 12.65 7.41
C SER A 90 4.13 12.15 6.01
N ALA A 91 3.86 10.85 5.88
CA ALA A 91 3.43 10.22 4.63
C ALA A 91 2.67 8.91 4.90
N VAL A 92 1.87 8.48 3.93
CA VAL A 92 1.22 7.16 3.92
C VAL A 92 1.71 6.36 2.73
N HIS A 93 2.19 5.15 2.97
CA HIS A 93 2.60 4.20 1.92
C HIS A 93 1.59 3.06 1.84
N ALA A 94 0.92 2.90 0.70
CA ALA A 94 0.03 1.79 0.42
C ALA A 94 0.69 0.83 -0.60
N PRO A 95 1.03 -0.42 -0.22
CA PRO A 95 1.71 -1.35 -1.13
C PRO A 95 0.75 -2.02 -2.13
N SER A 96 -0.42 -1.42 -2.40
CA SER A 96 -1.44 -1.95 -3.30
C SER A 96 -2.47 -0.88 -3.68
N LEU A 97 -3.28 -1.16 -4.69
CA LEU A 97 -4.40 -0.30 -5.09
C LEU A 97 -5.51 -0.17 -4.03
N ALA A 98 -5.56 -1.09 -3.05
CA ALA A 98 -6.39 -0.94 -1.86
C ALA A 98 -5.77 0.10 -0.92
N ALA A 99 -5.86 1.37 -1.33
CA ALA A 99 -5.23 2.50 -0.66
C ALA A 99 -6.26 3.35 0.11
N PRO A 100 -5.94 3.78 1.34
CA PRO A 100 -6.79 4.65 2.13
C PRO A 100 -6.83 6.08 1.56
N PRO A 101 -7.90 6.84 1.80
CA PRO A 101 -7.87 8.27 1.60
C PRO A 101 -6.90 8.92 2.60
N THR A 102 -6.17 9.93 2.18
CA THR A 102 -5.34 10.77 3.04
C THR A 102 -5.96 12.17 3.14
N ARG A 103 -5.66 12.90 4.22
CA ARG A 103 -6.14 14.27 4.41
C ARG A 103 -5.09 15.28 3.90
N SER A 104 -4.07 15.52 4.71
CA SER A 104 -3.05 16.55 4.48
C SER A 104 -1.67 15.99 4.15
N VAL A 105 -1.54 14.67 4.05
CA VAL A 105 -0.25 13.99 3.88
C VAL A 105 -0.20 13.26 2.53
N PRO A 106 0.98 13.21 1.90
CA PRO A 106 1.14 12.54 0.63
C PRO A 106 0.85 11.05 0.76
N LEU A 107 0.09 10.52 -0.21
CA LEU A 107 -0.09 9.10 -0.42
C LEU A 107 0.93 8.61 -1.45
N VAL A 108 1.72 7.62 -1.07
CA VAL A 108 2.58 6.84 -1.97
C VAL A 108 1.94 5.49 -2.20
N VAL A 109 1.83 5.05 -3.45
CA VAL A 109 1.22 3.76 -3.80
C VAL A 109 2.21 2.89 -4.54
N THR A 110 2.46 1.67 -4.05
CA THR A 110 3.15 0.65 -4.84
C THR A 110 2.15 -0.01 -5.79
N VAL A 111 2.45 0.02 -7.09
CA VAL A 111 1.69 -0.70 -8.12
C VAL A 111 2.55 -1.84 -8.62
N HIS A 112 2.12 -3.08 -8.39
CA HIS A 112 2.89 -4.28 -8.73
C HIS A 112 2.71 -4.70 -10.18
N ASP A 113 1.50 -4.56 -10.71
CA ASP A 113 1.15 -4.88 -12.09
C ASP A 113 -0.19 -4.22 -12.47
N LEU A 114 -0.49 -4.25 -13.76
CA LEU A 114 -1.80 -3.95 -14.32
C LEU A 114 -2.32 -5.18 -15.09
N ALA A 115 -2.09 -6.39 -14.55
CA ALA A 115 -2.28 -7.64 -15.28
C ALA A 115 -3.72 -7.82 -15.77
N TRP A 116 -4.70 -7.29 -15.03
CA TRP A 116 -6.12 -7.37 -15.39
C TRP A 116 -6.47 -6.62 -16.69
N ARG A 117 -5.63 -5.67 -17.14
CA ARG A 117 -5.77 -5.03 -18.45
C ARG A 117 -5.14 -5.83 -19.58
N ARG A 118 -4.11 -6.62 -19.29
CA ARG A 118 -3.39 -7.44 -20.28
C ARG A 118 -4.06 -8.80 -20.49
N LEU A 119 -4.60 -9.38 -19.43
CA LEU A 119 -5.21 -10.70 -19.42
C LEU A 119 -6.61 -10.64 -18.78
N PRO A 120 -7.56 -9.90 -19.36
CA PRO A 120 -8.87 -9.67 -18.73
C PRO A 120 -9.62 -10.98 -18.46
N ASP A 121 -9.48 -11.98 -19.33
CA ASP A 121 -10.14 -13.29 -19.20
C ASP A 121 -9.64 -14.10 -18.00
N ALA A 122 -8.46 -13.77 -17.45
CA ALA A 122 -7.92 -14.41 -16.25
C ALA A 122 -8.54 -13.85 -14.95
N PHE A 123 -9.38 -12.82 -15.04
CA PHE A 123 -9.96 -12.13 -13.88
C PHE A 123 -11.49 -12.28 -13.84
N PRO A 124 -12.08 -12.53 -12.67
CA PRO A 124 -13.53 -12.42 -12.52
C PRO A 124 -14.01 -11.01 -12.87
N GLY A 125 -15.17 -10.88 -13.52
CA GLY A 125 -15.71 -9.57 -13.93
C GLY A 125 -15.85 -8.55 -12.77
N ARG A 126 -16.17 -9.02 -11.56
CA ARG A 126 -16.16 -8.16 -10.36
C ARG A 126 -14.76 -7.63 -10.01
N GLY A 127 -13.73 -8.47 -10.23
CA GLY A 127 -12.33 -8.15 -10.00
C GLY A 127 -11.85 -7.10 -10.99
N LEU A 128 -12.19 -7.23 -12.28
CA LEU A 128 -11.88 -6.23 -13.30
C LEU A 128 -12.43 -4.85 -12.91
N ARG A 129 -13.74 -4.78 -12.61
CA ARG A 129 -14.39 -3.52 -12.21
C ARG A 129 -13.76 -2.91 -10.97
N TRP A 130 -13.41 -3.73 -9.98
CA TRP A 130 -12.77 -3.22 -8.76
C TRP A 130 -11.37 -2.68 -9.04
N HIS A 131 -10.53 -3.39 -9.80
CA HIS A 131 -9.17 -2.94 -10.11
C HIS A 131 -9.16 -1.67 -10.95
N GLU A 132 -10.03 -1.56 -11.97
CA GLU A 132 -10.18 -0.33 -12.75
C GLU A 132 -10.59 0.85 -11.89
N ALA A 133 -11.60 0.66 -11.03
CA ALA A 133 -12.04 1.71 -10.13
C ALA A 133 -10.95 2.08 -9.09
N ALA A 134 -10.19 1.08 -8.60
CA ALA A 134 -9.11 1.30 -7.65
C ALA A 134 -7.94 2.05 -8.28
N LEU A 135 -7.57 1.70 -9.51
CA LEU A 135 -6.57 2.40 -10.31
C LEU A 135 -6.97 3.86 -10.51
N ALA A 136 -8.21 4.13 -10.95
CA ALA A 136 -8.71 5.49 -11.10
C ALA A 136 -8.63 6.30 -9.79
N ARG A 137 -8.96 5.68 -8.64
CA ARG A 137 -8.85 6.33 -7.32
C ARG A 137 -7.40 6.68 -6.98
N VAL A 138 -6.45 5.78 -7.20
CA VAL A 138 -5.04 6.07 -6.84
C VAL A 138 -4.40 7.07 -7.81
N LEU A 139 -4.73 7.02 -9.11
CA LEU A 139 -4.30 8.03 -10.08
C LEU A 139 -4.73 9.44 -9.69
N ALA A 140 -5.94 9.58 -9.15
CA ALA A 140 -6.46 10.86 -8.70
C ALA A 140 -5.87 11.36 -7.36
N ARG A 141 -5.31 10.48 -6.53
CA ARG A 141 -5.00 10.78 -5.12
C ARG A 141 -3.53 10.62 -4.72
N ALA A 142 -2.80 9.73 -5.38
CA ALA A 142 -1.42 9.44 -5.05
C ALA A 142 -0.52 10.59 -5.49
N ARG A 143 0.41 10.97 -4.60
CA ARG A 143 1.47 11.93 -4.92
C ARG A 143 2.59 11.26 -5.71
N PHE A 144 2.92 10.03 -5.35
CA PHE A 144 3.97 9.24 -5.99
C PHE A 144 3.55 7.78 -6.12
N PHE A 145 4.08 7.13 -7.15
CA PHE A 145 3.97 5.71 -7.38
C PHE A 145 5.34 5.06 -7.29
N VAL A 146 5.39 3.91 -6.63
CA VAL A 146 6.55 3.03 -6.65
C VAL A 146 6.17 1.82 -7.48
N VAL A 147 7.04 1.40 -8.40
CA VAL A 147 6.80 0.22 -9.24
C VAL A 147 8.03 -0.67 -9.28
N PRO A 148 7.87 -2.00 -9.37
CA PRO A 148 9.00 -2.93 -9.29
C PRO A 148 9.79 -3.07 -10.59
N SER A 149 9.35 -2.43 -11.68
CA SER A 149 10.01 -2.53 -12.98
C SER A 149 9.59 -1.42 -13.94
N ARG A 150 10.42 -1.18 -14.95
CA ARG A 150 10.12 -0.25 -16.06
C ARG A 150 8.87 -0.66 -16.83
N ALA A 151 8.66 -1.95 -17.05
CA ALA A 151 7.46 -2.45 -17.75
C ALA A 151 6.15 -2.09 -17.03
N VAL A 152 6.17 -2.06 -15.68
CA VAL A 152 5.02 -1.61 -14.88
C VAL A 152 4.92 -0.09 -14.89
N ALA A 153 6.06 0.63 -14.85
CA ALA A 153 6.10 2.08 -14.99
C ALA A 153 5.42 2.54 -16.29
N ASP A 154 5.84 1.97 -17.43
CA ASP A 154 5.31 2.30 -18.76
C ASP A 154 3.81 2.02 -18.84
N ALA A 155 3.37 0.87 -18.29
CA ALA A 155 1.96 0.52 -18.25
C ALA A 155 1.14 1.49 -17.39
N LEU A 156 1.70 1.94 -16.25
CA LEU A 156 1.05 2.88 -15.33
C LEU A 156 1.01 4.31 -15.90
N VAL A 157 2.06 4.74 -16.58
CA VAL A 157 2.09 6.00 -17.35
C VAL A 157 1.07 5.96 -18.48
N GLY A 158 1.03 4.86 -19.25
CA GLY A 158 0.00 4.65 -20.28
C GLY A 158 -1.42 4.59 -19.73
N ALA A 159 -1.59 4.30 -18.43
CA ALA A 159 -2.86 4.36 -17.73
C ALA A 159 -3.24 5.76 -17.20
N GLY A 160 -2.34 6.75 -17.32
CA GLY A 160 -2.58 8.14 -16.94
C GLY A 160 -1.78 8.63 -15.72
N ALA A 161 -0.80 7.88 -15.22
CA ALA A 161 0.10 8.40 -14.17
C ALA A 161 1.10 9.41 -14.75
N PRO A 162 1.34 10.56 -14.08
CA PRO A 162 2.39 11.50 -14.48
C PRO A 162 3.77 10.86 -14.37
N THR A 163 4.58 10.97 -15.43
CA THR A 163 5.91 10.33 -15.49
C THR A 163 6.86 10.81 -14.39
N ASP A 164 6.78 12.08 -13.99
CA ASP A 164 7.55 12.69 -12.91
C ASP A 164 7.13 12.21 -11.51
N ARG A 165 6.10 11.36 -11.42
CA ARG A 165 5.59 10.79 -10.17
C ARG A 165 5.74 9.28 -10.07
N VAL A 166 6.41 8.63 -11.03
CA VAL A 166 6.59 7.17 -11.05
C VAL A 166 8.06 6.84 -10.86
N GLU A 167 8.38 6.16 -9.76
CA GLU A 167 9.74 5.71 -9.44
C GLU A 167 9.84 4.18 -9.55
N VAL A 168 10.89 3.71 -10.22
CA VAL A 168 11.19 2.28 -10.32
C VAL A 168 12.15 1.90 -9.20
N VAL A 169 11.73 1.01 -8.29
CA VAL A 169 12.51 0.55 -7.12
C VAL A 169 12.55 -0.96 -7.05
#